data_AF-A0A1J5LKW8-F1
#
_entry.id   AF-A0A1J5LKW8-F1
#
_cell.length_a   1.000
_cell.length_b   1.000
_cell.length_c   1.000
_cell.angle_alpha   90.00
_cell.angle_beta   90.00
_cell.angle_gamma   90.00
#
_symmetry.space_group_name_H-M   'P 1'
#
loop_
_entity.id
_entity.type
_entity.pdbx_description
1 polymer ?
#
loop_
_entity_poly.entity_id
_entity_poly.type
_entity_poly.pdbx_seq_one_letter_code
_entity_poly.pdbx_strand_id
1 'polypeptide(L)'
;MPLNWKAGGFLLGLVFFLAVLLVKPIGVSTQFVILDGILGDVVNAELVTQTDEGYTSTNAYLAKSNGKYAKSVANPLNYSFVFVLAMALGGFVSMRLRGGMDAVERSVPALWRANFGNSQLLRYAATFLGGFIVLYGARLAGGCTSGHMMSGMMQTALSGYIFAAGAFAAAVPVSLMLFKKEA
;
A
#
# COMPACT_ATOMS: atom_id res chain seq x y z
N MET A 1 20.62 13.98 7.45
CA MET A 1 20.86 14.16 6.00
C MET A 1 19.92 13.27 5.20
N PRO A 2 19.28 13.78 4.11
CA PRO A 2 18.58 12.92 3.16
C PRO A 2 19.56 11.95 2.51
N LEU A 3 19.13 10.70 2.30
CA LEU A 3 19.96 9.70 1.63
C LEU A 3 20.10 10.08 0.16
N ASN A 4 21.30 9.96 -0.42
CA ASN A 4 21.49 10.15 -1.86
C ASN A 4 20.62 9.12 -2.62
N TRP A 5 19.96 9.55 -3.71
CA TRP A 5 19.10 8.70 -4.53
C TRP A 5 19.79 7.43 -5.03
N LYS A 6 21.11 7.47 -5.29
CA LYS A 6 21.89 6.30 -5.70
C LYS A 6 21.95 5.25 -4.60
N ALA A 7 22.30 5.69 -3.38
CA ALA A 7 22.36 4.81 -2.21
C ALA A 7 20.95 4.33 -1.83
N GLY A 8 19.95 5.21 -1.90
CA GLY A 8 18.56 4.86 -1.60
C GLY A 8 17.99 3.84 -2.58
N GLY A 9 18.25 4.04 -3.88
CA GLY A 9 17.85 3.11 -4.94
C GLY A 9 18.54 1.76 -4.80
N PHE A 10 19.84 1.74 -4.51
CA PHE A 10 20.57 0.49 -4.27
C PHE A 10 20.03 -0.27 -3.05
N LEU A 11 19.84 0.41 -1.92
CA LEU A 11 19.28 -0.23 -0.70
C LEU A 11 17.86 -0.75 -0.93
N LEU A 12 17.02 0.03 -1.62
CA LEU A 12 15.66 -0.39 -1.96
C LEU A 12 15.68 -1.63 -2.86
N GLY A 13 16.52 -1.64 -3.89
CA GLY A 13 16.71 -2.77 -4.79
C GLY A 13 17.22 -4.01 -4.05
N LEU A 14 18.16 -3.86 -3.11
CA LEU A 14 18.65 -4.94 -2.27
C LEU A 14 17.55 -5.52 -1.39
N VAL A 15 16.75 -4.67 -0.74
CA VAL A 15 15.61 -5.12 0.07
C VAL A 15 14.59 -5.89 -0.78
N PHE A 16 14.30 -5.43 -1.99
CA PHE A 16 13.36 -6.11 -2.89
C PHE A 16 13.92 -7.43 -3.40
N PHE A 17 15.21 -7.46 -3.76
CA PHE A 17 15.89 -8.69 -4.13
C PHE A 17 15.84 -9.72 -2.99
N LEU A 18 16.16 -9.32 -1.76
CA LEU A 18 16.09 -10.20 -0.59
C LEU A 18 14.66 -10.70 -0.33
N ALA A 19 13.65 -9.84 -0.46
CA ALA A 19 12.26 -10.25 -0.29
C ALA A 19 11.84 -11.31 -1.32
N VAL A 20 12.26 -11.15 -2.58
CA VAL A 20 12.01 -12.13 -3.65
C VAL A 20 12.79 -13.43 -3.41
N LEU A 21 14.07 -13.32 -3.06
CA LEU A 21 14.96 -14.46 -2.83
C LEU A 21 14.50 -15.33 -1.65
N LEU A 22 14.05 -14.69 -0.56
CA LEU A 22 13.72 -15.38 0.68
C LEU A 22 12.26 -15.83 0.77
N VAL A 23 11.33 -15.09 0.16
CA VAL A 23 9.89 -15.35 0.35
C VAL A 23 9.08 -15.24 -0.94
N LYS A 24 8.81 -14.02 -1.40
CA LYS A 24 8.01 -13.73 -2.61
C LYS A 24 8.07 -12.24 -2.96
N PRO A 25 7.73 -11.87 -4.21
CA PRO A 25 7.62 -10.47 -4.60
C PRO A 25 6.67 -9.68 -3.69
N ILE A 26 7.02 -8.43 -3.43
CA ILE A 26 6.31 -7.56 -2.50
C ILE A 26 5.00 -7.08 -3.12
N GLY A 27 3.92 -7.10 -2.34
CA GLY A 27 2.63 -6.55 -2.71
C GLY A 27 1.81 -6.23 -1.47
N VAL A 28 1.24 -5.02 -1.44
CA VAL A 28 0.62 -4.47 -0.22
C VAL A 28 -0.90 -4.41 -0.30
N SER A 29 -1.47 -4.10 -1.48
CA SER A 29 -2.91 -3.82 -1.61
C SER A 29 -3.84 -4.96 -1.18
N THR A 30 -3.39 -6.22 -1.30
CA THR A 30 -4.15 -7.38 -0.82
C THR A 30 -4.33 -7.37 0.70
N GLN A 31 -3.38 -6.84 1.46
CA GLN A 31 -3.44 -6.87 2.93
C GLN A 31 -4.56 -5.99 3.50
N PHE A 32 -4.99 -4.95 2.79
CA PHE A 32 -6.19 -4.19 3.17
C PHE A 32 -7.43 -5.07 3.11
N VAL A 33 -7.61 -5.83 2.03
CA VAL A 33 -8.72 -6.80 1.90
C VAL A 33 -8.65 -7.88 2.98
N ILE A 34 -7.44 -8.37 3.30
CA ILE A 34 -7.28 -9.38 4.36
C ILE A 34 -7.65 -8.79 5.72
N LEU A 35 -7.24 -7.55 6.02
CA LEU A 35 -7.64 -6.87 7.26
C LEU A 35 -9.15 -6.70 7.36
N ASP A 36 -9.81 -6.23 6.29
CA ASP A 36 -11.26 -6.10 6.23
C ASP A 36 -11.95 -7.47 6.41
N GLY A 37 -11.38 -8.52 5.82
CA GLY A 37 -11.85 -9.89 5.99
C GLY A 37 -11.72 -10.38 7.44
N ILE A 38 -10.61 -10.08 8.13
CA ILE A 38 -10.42 -10.41 9.56
C ILE A 38 -11.47 -9.70 10.42
N LEU A 39 -11.67 -8.41 10.19
CA LEU A 39 -12.69 -7.65 10.92
C LEU A 39 -14.10 -8.18 10.63
N GLY A 40 -14.38 -8.55 9.38
CA GLY A 40 -15.64 -9.16 8.98
C GLY A 40 -15.88 -10.53 9.63
N ASP A 41 -14.84 -11.36 9.75
CA ASP A 41 -14.91 -12.70 10.34
C ASP A 41 -15.14 -12.63 11.87
N VAL A 42 -14.60 -11.60 12.53
CA VAL A 42 -14.90 -11.31 13.95
C VAL A 42 -16.38 -10.96 14.17
N VAL A 43 -17.01 -10.28 13.21
CA VAL A 43 -18.43 -9.89 13.29
C VAL A 43 -19.35 -11.03 12.82
N ASN A 44 -18.91 -11.80 11.83
CA ASN A 44 -19.64 -12.94 11.28
C ASN A 44 -18.69 -14.13 11.12
N ALA A 45 -18.73 -15.05 12.08
CA ALA A 45 -17.88 -16.24 12.11
C ALA A 45 -18.18 -17.26 10.98
N GLU A 46 -19.26 -17.07 10.21
CA GLU A 46 -19.54 -17.86 9.00
C GLU A 46 -18.89 -17.26 7.74
N LEU A 47 -18.19 -16.12 7.86
CA LEU A 47 -17.57 -15.45 6.73
C LEU A 47 -16.46 -16.30 6.12
N VAL A 48 -15.56 -16.85 6.94
CA VAL A 48 -14.50 -17.76 6.51
C VAL A 48 -14.74 -19.16 7.06
N THR A 49 -14.85 -20.14 6.17
CA THR A 49 -15.08 -21.54 6.53
C THR A 49 -13.94 -22.41 6.05
N GLN A 50 -13.57 -23.39 6.89
CA GLN A 50 -12.61 -24.43 6.54
C GLN A 50 -13.38 -25.66 6.04
N THR A 51 -13.10 -26.09 4.82
CA THR A 51 -13.61 -27.33 4.23
C THR A 51 -12.46 -28.35 4.07
N ASP A 52 -12.80 -29.60 3.79
CA ASP A 52 -11.81 -30.67 3.59
C ASP A 52 -10.86 -30.42 2.40
N GLU A 53 -11.25 -29.53 1.48
CA GLU A 53 -10.48 -29.12 0.29
C GLU A 53 -9.68 -27.82 0.49
N GLY A 54 -9.87 -27.09 1.60
CA GLY A 54 -9.15 -25.84 1.90
C GLY A 54 -9.96 -24.81 2.70
N TYR A 55 -9.60 -23.53 2.57
CA TYR A 55 -10.40 -22.44 3.14
C TYR A 55 -11.29 -21.85 2.07
N THR A 56 -12.54 -21.54 2.39
CA THR A 56 -13.48 -20.84 1.52
C THR A 56 -14.18 -19.74 2.30
N SER A 57 -15.04 -18.97 1.64
CA SER A 57 -15.79 -17.89 2.28
C SER A 57 -17.15 -17.74 1.62
N THR A 58 -18.15 -17.33 2.41
CA THR A 58 -19.49 -16.97 1.90
C THR A 58 -19.45 -15.78 0.94
N ASN A 59 -18.43 -14.92 1.07
CA ASN A 59 -18.14 -13.86 0.11
C ASN A 59 -17.32 -14.38 -1.09
N ALA A 60 -17.87 -14.26 -2.30
CA ALA A 60 -17.24 -14.68 -3.55
C ALA A 60 -15.89 -14.00 -3.84
N TYR A 61 -15.68 -12.78 -3.35
CA TYR A 61 -14.42 -12.06 -3.50
C TYR A 61 -13.31 -12.66 -2.64
N LEU A 62 -13.62 -13.11 -1.42
CA LEU A 62 -12.67 -13.76 -0.51
C LEU A 62 -12.44 -15.25 -0.87
N ALA A 63 -13.44 -15.91 -1.46
CA ALA A 63 -13.34 -17.27 -2.00
C ALA A 63 -12.48 -17.34 -3.29
N LYS A 64 -12.21 -16.20 -3.93
CA LYS A 64 -11.40 -16.12 -5.16
C LYS A 64 -10.01 -16.73 -4.98
N SER A 65 -9.41 -17.15 -6.11
CA SER A 65 -8.05 -17.70 -6.17
C SER A 65 -7.90 -18.96 -5.31
N ASN A 66 -8.88 -19.85 -5.35
CA ASN A 66 -8.96 -21.07 -4.54
C ASN A 66 -8.87 -20.77 -3.04
N GLY A 67 -9.61 -19.75 -2.58
CA GLY A 67 -9.67 -19.39 -1.18
C GLY A 67 -8.38 -18.85 -0.57
N LYS A 68 -7.42 -18.39 -1.37
CA LYS A 68 -6.15 -17.82 -0.86
C LYS A 68 -6.39 -16.63 0.07
N TYR A 69 -7.40 -15.82 -0.18
CA TYR A 69 -7.74 -14.69 0.68
C TYR A 69 -8.39 -15.18 1.98
N ALA A 70 -9.39 -16.07 1.89
CA ALA A 70 -9.97 -16.75 3.06
C ALA A 70 -8.90 -17.41 3.96
N LYS A 71 -7.95 -18.14 3.38
CA LYS A 71 -6.82 -18.74 4.12
C LYS A 71 -5.93 -17.69 4.81
N SER A 72 -5.72 -16.55 4.17
CA SER A 72 -4.91 -15.45 4.71
C SER A 72 -5.64 -14.67 5.81
N VAL A 73 -6.98 -14.63 5.75
CA VAL A 73 -7.85 -14.10 6.82
C VAL A 73 -7.78 -15.01 8.04
N ALA A 74 -7.97 -16.32 7.85
CA ALA A 74 -7.87 -17.31 8.92
C ALA A 74 -6.46 -17.40 9.56
N ASN A 75 -5.41 -17.07 8.81
CA ASN A 75 -4.03 -17.01 9.30
C ASN A 75 -3.48 -15.58 9.19
N PRO A 76 -3.88 -14.69 10.12
CA PRO A 76 -3.59 -13.26 10.03
C PRO A 76 -2.09 -12.94 10.15
N LEU A 77 -1.33 -13.75 10.90
CA LEU A 77 0.13 -13.62 11.04
C LEU A 77 0.90 -14.24 9.85
N ASN A 78 0.53 -13.87 8.64
CA ASN A 78 1.26 -14.25 7.43
C ASN A 78 2.38 -13.24 7.11
N TYR A 79 3.36 -13.67 6.30
CA TYR A 79 4.48 -12.83 5.89
C TYR A 79 4.06 -11.46 5.36
N SER A 80 3.02 -11.40 4.51
CA SER A 80 2.61 -10.15 3.88
C SER A 80 1.99 -9.18 4.90
N PHE A 81 1.26 -9.69 5.88
CA PHE A 81 0.69 -8.87 6.95
C PHE A 81 1.79 -8.31 7.87
N VAL A 82 2.71 -9.18 8.30
CA VAL A 82 3.89 -8.78 9.08
C VAL A 82 4.73 -7.76 8.31
N PHE A 83 4.93 -7.96 7.01
CA PHE A 83 5.65 -7.04 6.15
C PHE A 83 5.02 -5.64 6.13
N VAL A 84 3.69 -5.54 6.04
CA VAL A 84 3.00 -4.24 6.06
C VAL A 84 3.15 -3.53 7.41
N LEU A 85 3.04 -4.28 8.52
CA LEU A 85 3.30 -3.73 9.85
C LEU A 85 4.76 -3.29 10.02
N ALA A 86 5.71 -4.09 9.53
CA ALA A 86 7.13 -3.78 9.55
C ALA A 86 7.47 -2.53 8.71
N MET A 87 6.81 -2.31 7.57
CA MET A 87 6.95 -1.07 6.80
C MET A 87 6.48 0.15 7.59
N ALA A 88 5.30 0.07 8.22
CA ALA A 88 4.76 1.15 9.03
C ALA A 88 5.69 1.48 10.21
N LEU A 89 6.14 0.45 10.93
CA LEU A 89 7.09 0.58 12.03
C LEU A 89 8.44 1.12 11.56
N GLY A 90 8.98 0.63 10.45
CA GLY A 90 10.25 1.09 9.88
C GLY A 90 10.20 2.56 9.48
N GLY A 91 9.09 3.02 8.89
CA GLY A 91 8.86 4.43 8.61
C GLY A 91 8.83 5.29 9.88
N PHE A 92 8.11 4.82 10.91
CA PHE A 92 8.04 5.49 12.21
C PHE A 92 9.40 5.59 12.90
N VAL A 93 10.14 4.48 12.98
CA VAL A 93 11.49 4.42 13.58
C VAL A 93 12.45 5.32 12.80
N SER A 94 12.42 5.27 11.46
CA SER A 94 13.24 6.13 10.59
C SER A 94 12.97 7.63 10.86
N MET A 95 11.70 8.02 10.98
CA MET A 95 11.30 9.39 11.33
C MET A 95 11.84 9.79 12.71
N ARG A 96 11.72 8.90 13.71
CA ARG A 96 12.15 9.18 15.08
C ARG A 96 13.66 9.30 15.22
N LEU A 97 14.43 8.44 14.54
CA LEU A 97 15.89 8.47 14.51
C LEU A 97 16.44 9.71 13.78
N ARG A 98 15.66 10.29 12.87
CA ARG A 98 16.02 11.51 12.12
C ARG A 98 15.70 12.81 12.85
N GLY A 99 15.31 12.75 14.13
CA GLY A 99 14.99 13.93 14.94
C GLY A 99 13.49 14.27 14.99
N GLY A 100 12.63 13.46 14.37
CA GLY A 100 11.19 13.67 14.37
C GLY A 100 10.68 14.60 13.27
N MET A 101 9.40 14.94 13.34
CA MET A 101 8.72 15.89 12.45
C MET A 101 8.01 16.93 13.30
N ASP A 102 7.98 18.19 12.85
CA ASP A 102 7.23 19.25 13.51
C ASP A 102 5.72 18.93 13.61
N ALA A 103 5.06 19.40 14.67
CA ALA A 103 3.65 19.09 14.91
C ALA A 103 2.72 19.60 13.81
N VAL A 104 3.04 20.76 13.19
CA VAL A 104 2.26 21.33 12.10
C VAL A 104 2.48 20.53 10.82
N GLU A 105 3.71 20.11 10.54
CA GLU A 105 4.03 19.24 9.39
C GLU A 105 3.34 17.87 9.47
N ARG A 106 3.09 17.35 10.68
CA ARG A 106 2.38 16.05 10.87
C ARG A 106 0.91 16.11 10.45
N SER A 107 0.24 17.24 10.64
CA SER A 107 -1.18 17.38 10.35
C SER A 107 -1.41 17.99 8.97
N VAL A 108 -0.73 19.10 8.67
CA VAL A 108 -0.92 19.87 7.44
C VAL A 108 0.45 20.28 6.88
N PRO A 109 1.03 19.48 5.95
CA PRO A 109 2.33 19.77 5.35
C PRO A 109 2.37 21.12 4.65
N ALA A 110 3.55 21.77 4.60
CA ALA A 110 3.75 23.10 4.01
C ALA A 110 3.17 23.22 2.59
N LEU A 111 3.38 22.21 1.74
CA LEU A 111 2.84 22.18 0.38
C LEU A 111 1.31 22.22 0.35
N TRP A 112 0.64 21.53 1.28
CA TRP A 112 -0.82 21.60 1.41
C TRP A 112 -1.24 22.99 1.89
N ARG A 113 -0.56 23.54 2.89
CA ARG A 113 -0.85 24.88 3.43
C ARG A 113 -0.75 25.97 2.37
N ALA A 114 0.28 25.91 1.53
CA ALA A 114 0.49 26.84 0.42
C ALA A 114 -0.68 26.85 -0.58
N ASN A 115 -1.31 25.69 -0.83
CA ASN A 115 -2.33 25.53 -1.87
C ASN A 115 -3.77 25.57 -1.34
N PHE A 116 -4.02 25.04 -0.14
CA PHE A 116 -5.35 24.79 0.42
C PHE A 116 -5.54 25.33 1.85
N GLY A 117 -4.53 25.98 2.43
CA GLY A 117 -4.57 26.57 3.77
C GLY A 117 -4.40 25.56 4.91
N ASN A 118 -4.67 25.99 6.14
CA ASN A 118 -4.34 25.27 7.37
C ASN A 118 -5.44 24.33 7.89
N SER A 119 -6.49 24.06 7.10
CA SER A 119 -7.61 23.23 7.56
C SER A 119 -7.23 21.74 7.65
N GLN A 120 -7.13 21.24 8.88
CA GLN A 120 -6.82 19.83 9.16
C GLN A 120 -7.97 18.89 8.74
N LEU A 121 -9.22 19.30 8.94
CA LEU A 121 -10.38 18.51 8.52
C LEU A 121 -10.40 18.32 7.01
N LEU A 122 -10.16 19.40 6.25
CA LEU A 122 -10.11 19.35 4.79
C LEU A 122 -8.98 18.42 4.31
N ARG A 123 -7.79 18.52 4.94
CA ARG A 123 -6.64 17.67 4.63
C ARG A 123 -6.97 16.20 4.86
N TYR A 124 -7.55 15.86 6.00
CA TYR A 124 -7.88 14.47 6.35
C TYR A 124 -8.99 13.90 5.46
N ALA A 125 -10.04 14.67 5.19
CA ALA A 125 -11.09 14.26 4.26
C ALA A 125 -10.51 14.00 2.86
N ALA A 126 -9.67 14.91 2.36
CA ALA A 126 -9.02 14.74 1.05
C ALA A 126 -8.08 13.52 1.01
N THR A 127 -7.28 13.27 2.06
CA THR A 127 -6.44 12.06 2.10
C THR A 127 -7.24 10.78 2.18
N PHE A 128 -8.35 10.79 2.90
CA PHE A 128 -9.21 9.63 3.05
C PHE A 128 -9.87 9.28 1.71
N LEU A 129 -10.47 10.27 1.05
CA LEU A 129 -11.06 10.10 -0.29
C LEU A 129 -10.00 9.70 -1.32
N GLY A 130 -8.83 10.33 -1.29
CA GLY A 130 -7.71 9.94 -2.14
C GLY A 130 -7.25 8.50 -1.90
N GLY A 131 -7.17 8.09 -0.63
CA GLY A 131 -6.85 6.72 -0.23
C GLY A 131 -7.87 5.70 -0.75
N PHE A 132 -9.16 6.03 -0.67
CA PHE A 132 -10.23 5.21 -1.24
C PHE A 132 -10.06 5.03 -2.75
N ILE A 133 -9.84 6.13 -3.49
CA ILE A 133 -9.61 6.09 -4.95
C ILE A 133 -8.38 5.25 -5.29
N VAL A 134 -7.28 5.41 -4.54
CA VAL A 134 -6.04 4.64 -4.74
C VAL A 134 -6.27 3.16 -4.48
N LEU A 135 -6.95 2.79 -3.40
CA LEU A 135 -7.21 1.39 -3.06
C LEU A 135 -8.14 0.76 -4.10
N TYR A 136 -9.22 1.45 -4.47
CA TYR A 136 -10.15 1.02 -5.49
C TYR A 136 -9.42 0.78 -6.83
N GLY A 137 -8.65 1.76 -7.29
CA GLY A 137 -7.85 1.66 -8.52
C GLY A 137 -6.83 0.53 -8.46
N ALA A 138 -6.13 0.35 -7.34
CA ALA A 138 -5.17 -0.73 -7.15
C ALA A 138 -5.82 -2.12 -7.19
N ARG A 139 -7.08 -2.26 -6.72
CA ARG A 139 -7.81 -3.53 -6.81
C ARG A 139 -8.37 -3.78 -8.20
N LEU A 140 -8.83 -2.75 -8.89
CA LEU A 140 -9.22 -2.84 -10.31
C LEU A 140 -8.05 -3.24 -11.21
N ALA A 141 -6.87 -2.64 -10.99
CA ALA A 141 -5.66 -2.93 -11.75
C ALA A 141 -5.05 -4.30 -11.44
N GLY A 142 -5.52 -5.00 -10.38
CA GLY A 142 -4.95 -6.27 -9.94
C GLY A 142 -3.67 -6.13 -9.10
N GLY A 143 -3.23 -4.91 -8.81
CA GLY A 143 -2.05 -4.64 -7.97
C GLY A 143 -1.82 -3.15 -7.73
N CYS A 144 -0.93 -2.85 -6.79
CA CYS A 144 -0.53 -1.50 -6.43
C CYS A 144 0.88 -1.16 -6.94
N THR A 145 1.40 0.02 -6.62
CA THR A 145 2.78 0.42 -6.96
C THR A 145 3.83 -0.59 -6.49
N SER A 146 3.71 -1.17 -5.30
CA SER A 146 4.65 -2.20 -4.85
C SER A 146 4.56 -3.51 -5.63
N GLY A 147 3.35 -3.93 -6.02
CA GLY A 147 3.13 -5.18 -6.75
C GLY A 147 3.39 -5.08 -8.26
N HIS A 148 2.80 -4.09 -8.94
CA HIS A 148 2.90 -3.96 -10.40
C HIS A 148 4.11 -3.13 -10.83
N MET A 149 4.34 -1.98 -10.21
CA MET A 149 5.46 -1.12 -10.62
C MET A 149 6.79 -1.70 -10.11
N MET A 150 6.96 -1.84 -8.79
CA MET A 150 8.24 -2.25 -8.21
C MET A 150 8.54 -3.73 -8.47
N SER A 151 7.70 -4.64 -7.97
CA SER A 151 7.91 -6.09 -8.19
C SER A 151 7.70 -6.51 -9.64
N GLY A 152 6.69 -5.98 -10.33
CA GLY A 152 6.34 -6.38 -11.69
C GLY A 152 7.37 -5.94 -12.74
N MET A 153 7.84 -4.69 -12.70
CA MET A 153 8.87 -4.23 -13.65
C MET A 153 10.21 -4.93 -13.42
N MET A 154 10.59 -5.22 -12.17
CA MET A 154 11.80 -6.03 -11.89
C MET A 154 11.72 -7.44 -12.50
N GLN A 155 10.53 -8.02 -12.55
CA GLN A 155 10.26 -9.31 -13.20
C GLN A 155 10.05 -9.18 -14.70
N THR A 156 10.21 -7.99 -15.29
CA THR A 156 9.95 -7.69 -16.71
C THR A 156 8.51 -7.99 -17.16
N ALA A 157 7.55 -7.99 -16.22
CA ALA A 157 6.16 -8.22 -16.54
C ALA A 157 5.58 -7.04 -17.34
N LEU A 158 4.99 -7.34 -18.50
CA LEU A 158 4.38 -6.31 -19.37
C LEU A 158 3.33 -5.47 -18.63
N SER A 159 2.52 -6.11 -17.78
CA SER A 159 1.52 -5.44 -16.95
C SER A 159 2.14 -4.40 -16.00
N GLY A 160 3.37 -4.63 -15.52
CA GLY A 160 4.08 -3.69 -14.66
C GLY A 160 4.48 -2.41 -15.37
N TYR A 161 4.98 -2.52 -16.61
CA TYR A 161 5.31 -1.35 -17.44
C TYR A 161 4.07 -0.54 -17.81
N ILE A 162 2.98 -1.20 -18.22
CA ILE A 162 1.71 -0.54 -18.56
C ILE A 162 1.14 0.18 -17.33
N PHE A 163 1.14 -0.49 -16.18
CA PHE A 163 0.70 0.11 -14.92
C PHE A 163 1.52 1.35 -14.56
N ALA A 164 2.85 1.26 -14.64
CA ALA A 164 3.74 2.38 -14.33
C ALA A 164 3.48 3.57 -15.26
N ALA A 165 3.41 3.34 -16.57
CA ALA A 165 3.12 4.38 -17.55
C ALA A 165 1.78 5.08 -17.26
N GLY A 166 0.71 4.32 -17.01
CA GLY A 166 -0.60 4.89 -16.66
C GLY A 166 -0.58 5.65 -15.33
N ALA A 167 0.09 5.10 -14.31
CA ALA A 167 0.20 5.73 -13.00
C ALA A 167 0.92 7.09 -13.09
N PHE A 168 2.05 7.18 -13.79
CA PHE A 168 2.76 8.45 -13.98
C PHE A 168 2.00 9.42 -14.89
N ALA A 169 1.38 8.92 -15.98
CA ALA A 169 0.59 9.75 -16.89
C ALA A 169 -0.61 10.39 -16.20
N ALA A 170 -1.19 9.76 -15.18
CA ALA A 170 -2.23 10.34 -14.35
C ALA A 170 -1.67 11.20 -13.20
N ALA A 171 -0.71 10.68 -12.44
CA ALA A 171 -0.23 11.31 -11.21
C ALA A 171 0.49 12.64 -11.47
N VAL A 172 1.31 12.73 -12.52
CA VAL A 172 2.09 13.94 -12.80
C VAL A 172 1.17 15.12 -13.17
N PRO A 173 0.27 15.03 -14.18
CA PRO A 173 -0.63 16.13 -14.49
C PRO A 173 -1.56 16.50 -13.33
N VAL A 174 -2.13 15.51 -12.63
CA VAL A 174 -3.02 15.77 -11.50
C VAL A 174 -2.29 16.48 -10.37
N SER A 175 -1.04 16.09 -10.07
CA SER A 175 -0.22 16.78 -9.06
C SER A 175 0.04 18.24 -9.44
N LEU A 176 0.39 18.52 -10.71
CA LEU A 176 0.63 19.87 -11.21
C LEU A 176 -0.64 20.74 -11.20
N MET A 177 -1.80 20.14 -11.49
CA MET A 177 -3.09 20.84 -11.45
C MET A 177 -3.53 21.18 -10.02
N LEU A 178 -3.29 20.27 -9.07
CA LEU A 178 -3.70 20.43 -7.67
C LEU A 178 -2.75 21.31 -6.85
N PHE A 179 -1.43 21.16 -7.03
CA PHE A 179 -0.41 21.86 -6.25
C PHE A 179 0.34 22.86 -7.12
N LYS A 180 -0.25 24.04 -7.30
CA LYS A 180 0.27 25.12 -8.16
C LYS A 180 1.31 26.01 -7.48
N LYS A 181 1.30 26.05 -6.16
CA LYS A 181 2.20 26.86 -5.33
C LYS A 181 3.24 25.97 -4.67
N GLU A 182 4.48 26.43 -4.65
CA GLU A 182 5.57 25.80 -3.92
C GLU A 182 5.49 26.13 -2.41
N ALA A 183 6.20 25.34 -1.61
CA ALA A 183 6.20 25.40 -0.14
C ALA A 183 7.37 26.25 0.39
#